data_AF-A0A1Q7CLC0-F1
#
_entry.id   AF-A0A1Q7CLC0-F1
#
_cell.length_a   1.000
_cell.length_b   1.000
_cell.length_c   1.000
_cell.angle_alpha   90.00
_cell.angle_beta   90.00
_cell.angle_gamma   90.00
#
_symmetry.space_group_name_H-M   'P 1'
#
loop_
_entity.id
_entity.type
_entity.pdbx_description
1 polymer ?
#
loop_
_entity_poly.entity_id
_entity_poly.type
_entity_poly.pdbx_seq_one_letter_code
_entity_poly.pdbx_strand_id
1 'polypeptide(L)'
;MPLNEPRDLPEHVLRAAAERAWKCKFEGTDENPDFVMQKSDHSVVCAGGHFLTVVNLARPYGDNPIGQAEEMKDVGQREAWLRHRGFTSIDYVQAIPFPISLQDKYTVIAKLAVEFVSANYIGICLPGEKQIIPARADLAHQLRNFSTLEKLYG
;
A
#
# COMPACT_ATOMS: atom_id res chain seq x y z
N MET A 1 -4.90 0.11 -0.16
CA MET A 1 -5.27 1.21 -1.07
C MET A 1 -6.58 0.87 -1.78
N PRO A 2 -7.72 1.47 -1.39
CA PRO A 2 -8.97 1.35 -2.13
C PRO A 2 -8.88 1.93 -3.55
N LEU A 3 -9.52 1.23 -4.49
CA LEU A 3 -9.60 1.57 -5.91
C LEU A 3 -11.02 1.93 -6.32
N ASN A 4 -11.18 2.91 -7.22
CA ASN A 4 -12.49 3.22 -7.81
C ASN A 4 -12.98 2.11 -8.74
N GLU A 5 -12.06 1.42 -9.42
CA GLU A 5 -12.31 0.28 -10.30
C GLU A 5 -11.28 -0.83 -10.03
N PRO A 6 -11.65 -2.11 -10.15
CA PRO A 6 -10.68 -3.20 -10.11
C PRO A 6 -9.58 -3.00 -11.16
N ARG A 7 -8.34 -3.24 -10.78
CA ARG A 7 -7.20 -3.17 -11.69
C ARG A 7 -6.36 -4.41 -11.54
N ASP A 8 -5.91 -4.98 -12.65
CA ASP A 8 -4.90 -6.02 -12.60
C ASP A 8 -3.53 -5.43 -12.23
N LEU A 9 -2.80 -6.13 -11.37
CA LEU A 9 -1.46 -5.75 -10.93
C LEU A 9 -0.48 -6.85 -11.34
N PRO A 10 -0.11 -6.93 -12.63
CA PRO A 10 0.82 -7.93 -13.10
C PRO A 10 2.24 -7.65 -12.61
N GLU A 11 3.06 -8.69 -12.58
CA GLU A 11 4.36 -8.70 -11.90
C GLU A 11 5.28 -7.58 -12.41
N HIS A 12 5.28 -7.33 -13.71
CA HIS A 12 6.08 -6.28 -14.32
C HIS A 12 5.69 -4.86 -13.86
N VAL A 13 4.40 -4.61 -13.58
CA VAL A 13 3.92 -3.32 -13.04
C VAL A 13 4.37 -3.17 -11.59
N LEU A 14 4.22 -4.23 -10.79
CA LEU A 14 4.67 -4.23 -9.39
C LEU A 14 6.19 -4.09 -9.29
N ARG A 15 6.94 -4.80 -10.14
CA ARG A 15 8.40 -4.68 -10.26
C ARG A 15 8.80 -3.26 -10.61
N ALA A 16 8.20 -2.68 -11.64
CA ALA A 16 8.50 -1.30 -12.02
C ALA A 16 8.21 -0.30 -10.89
N ALA A 17 7.15 -0.52 -10.09
CA ALA A 17 6.88 0.29 -8.90
C ALA A 17 7.96 0.11 -7.82
N ALA A 18 8.34 -1.13 -7.53
CA ALA A 18 9.40 -1.43 -6.56
C ALA A 18 10.76 -0.84 -6.97
N GLU A 19 11.14 -0.95 -8.25
CA GLU A 19 12.35 -0.33 -8.80
C GLU A 19 12.37 1.19 -8.63
N ARG A 20 11.24 1.87 -8.87
CA ARG A 20 11.14 3.33 -8.63
C ARG A 20 11.25 3.67 -7.15
N ALA A 21 10.59 2.90 -6.30
CA ALA A 21 10.59 3.11 -4.87
C ALA A 21 12.01 2.96 -4.27
N TRP A 22 12.77 1.94 -4.67
CA TRP A 22 14.12 1.67 -4.15
C TRP A 22 15.27 2.24 -4.99
N LYS A 23 14.98 2.77 -6.19
CA LYS A 23 15.98 3.30 -7.13
C LYS A 23 17.07 2.29 -7.50
N CYS A 24 16.70 1.02 -7.56
CA CYS A 24 17.55 -0.10 -7.96
C CYS A 24 16.78 -1.04 -8.90
N LYS A 25 17.48 -2.00 -9.52
CA LYS A 25 16.87 -3.06 -10.33
C LYS A 25 16.48 -4.24 -9.45
N PHE A 26 15.40 -4.94 -9.81
CA PHE A 26 14.91 -6.11 -9.08
C PHE A 26 15.15 -7.35 -9.93
N GLU A 27 16.37 -7.89 -9.85
CA GLU A 27 16.84 -8.97 -10.73
C GLU A 27 16.74 -10.36 -10.08
N GLY A 28 16.65 -10.43 -8.75
CA GLY A 28 16.56 -11.69 -8.01
C GLY A 28 17.78 -12.60 -8.17
N THR A 29 18.96 -12.01 -8.37
CA THR A 29 20.25 -12.72 -8.47
C THR A 29 21.01 -12.64 -7.16
N ASP A 30 22.08 -13.42 -7.00
CA ASP A 30 22.92 -13.36 -5.80
C ASP A 30 23.57 -11.97 -5.60
N GLU A 31 23.91 -11.29 -6.69
CA GLU A 31 24.48 -9.93 -6.69
C GLU A 31 23.40 -8.85 -6.47
N ASN A 32 22.16 -9.15 -6.83
CA ASN A 32 21.02 -8.25 -6.72
C ASN A 32 19.78 -9.02 -6.22
N PRO A 33 19.70 -9.26 -4.91
CA PRO A 33 18.72 -10.17 -4.32
C PRO A 33 17.31 -9.57 -4.26
N ASP A 34 17.12 -8.31 -4.65
CA ASP A 34 15.80 -7.69 -4.68
C ASP A 34 14.97 -8.31 -5.81
N PHE A 35 13.75 -8.74 -5.50
CA PHE A 35 12.88 -9.43 -6.46
C PHE A 35 11.40 -9.15 -6.23
N VAL A 36 10.62 -9.38 -7.29
CA VAL A 36 9.16 -9.48 -7.22
C VAL A 36 8.77 -10.86 -7.72
N MET A 37 7.96 -11.57 -6.95
CA MET A 37 7.39 -12.85 -7.32
C MET A 37 5.87 -12.75 -7.23
N GLN A 38 5.16 -13.12 -8.29
CA GLN A 38 3.70 -13.15 -8.30
C GLN A 38 3.16 -14.56 -8.45
N LYS A 39 2.09 -14.86 -7.70
CA LYS A 39 1.25 -16.04 -7.87
C LYS A 39 -0.22 -15.62 -7.72
N SER A 40 -0.95 -15.59 -8.83
CA SER A 40 -2.35 -15.12 -8.86
C SER A 40 -2.45 -13.65 -8.37
N ASP A 41 -3.38 -13.39 -7.48
CA ASP A 41 -3.67 -12.14 -6.77
C ASP A 41 -2.70 -11.82 -5.63
N HIS A 42 -1.75 -12.71 -5.34
CA HIS A 42 -0.75 -12.55 -4.29
C HIS A 42 0.63 -12.35 -4.90
N SER A 43 1.36 -11.35 -4.42
CA SER A 43 2.75 -11.10 -4.78
C SER A 43 3.61 -10.92 -3.55
N VAL A 44 4.88 -11.25 -3.68
CA VAL A 44 5.93 -10.96 -2.70
C VAL A 44 6.91 -10.00 -3.32
N VAL A 45 7.27 -8.96 -2.58
CA VAL A 45 8.34 -8.03 -2.92
C VAL A 45 9.43 -8.17 -1.86
N CYS A 46 10.63 -8.57 -2.28
CA CYS A 46 11.84 -8.50 -1.47
C CYS A 46 12.63 -7.26 -1.90
N ALA A 47 12.84 -6.32 -0.98
CA ALA A 47 13.46 -5.03 -1.29
C ALA A 47 14.33 -4.53 -0.13
N GLY A 48 15.64 -4.46 -0.32
CA GLY A 48 16.59 -4.01 0.70
C GLY A 48 16.53 -4.83 1.99
N GLY A 49 16.31 -6.14 1.87
CA GLY A 49 16.16 -7.05 3.03
C GLY A 49 14.78 -7.03 3.70
N HIS A 50 13.83 -6.23 3.20
CA HIS A 50 12.44 -6.24 3.66
C HIS A 50 11.57 -7.14 2.79
N PHE A 51 10.58 -7.78 3.40
CA PHE A 51 9.58 -8.59 2.71
C PHE A 51 8.21 -7.94 2.83
N LEU A 52 7.56 -7.71 1.69
CA LEU A 52 6.19 -7.20 1.61
C LEU A 52 5.33 -8.23 0.88
N THR A 53 4.14 -8.50 1.38
CA THR A 53 3.08 -9.15 0.61
C THR A 53 2.20 -8.09 -0.01
N VAL A 54 1.92 -8.24 -1.30
CA VAL A 54 0.99 -7.39 -2.04
C VAL A 54 -0.16 -8.25 -2.50
N VAL A 55 -1.37 -7.90 -2.06
CA VAL A 55 -2.60 -8.60 -2.43
C VAL A 55 -3.46 -7.65 -3.24
N ASN A 56 -3.93 -8.07 -4.40
CA ASN A 56 -4.73 -7.23 -5.27
C ASN A 56 -6.04 -7.93 -5.65
N LEU A 57 -7.17 -7.43 -5.10
CA LEU A 57 -8.47 -8.06 -5.27
C LEU A 57 -9.47 -7.16 -5.97
N ALA A 58 -10.21 -7.75 -6.91
CA ALA A 58 -11.34 -7.14 -7.61
C ALA A 58 -12.64 -7.21 -6.79
N ARG A 59 -12.57 -6.89 -5.50
CA ARG A 59 -13.72 -6.78 -4.60
C ARG A 59 -13.49 -5.70 -3.55
N PRO A 60 -14.54 -5.16 -2.93
CA PRO A 60 -14.39 -4.29 -1.78
C PRO A 60 -13.53 -4.91 -0.67
N TYR A 61 -12.75 -4.08 0.00
CA TYR A 61 -12.01 -4.38 1.21
C TYR A 61 -12.96 -4.50 2.41
N GLY A 62 -12.72 -5.53 3.21
CA GLY A 62 -13.54 -5.87 4.37
C GLY A 62 -14.82 -6.64 4.00
N ASP A 63 -15.35 -7.38 4.98
CA ASP A 63 -16.53 -8.22 4.78
C ASP A 63 -17.85 -7.45 4.97
N ASN A 64 -17.81 -6.27 5.62
CA ASN A 64 -18.96 -5.39 5.83
C ASN A 64 -18.64 -3.92 5.50
N PRO A 65 -18.55 -3.54 4.22
CA PRO A 65 -18.24 -2.18 3.81
C PRO A 65 -19.25 -1.15 4.31
N ILE A 66 -20.54 -1.53 4.43
CA ILE A 66 -21.62 -0.63 4.86
C ILE A 66 -21.48 -0.30 6.35
N GLY A 67 -21.35 -1.31 7.21
CA GLY A 67 -21.19 -1.07 8.65
C GLY A 67 -19.93 -0.27 8.98
N GLN A 68 -18.83 -0.51 8.27
CA GLN A 68 -17.60 0.28 8.46
C GLN A 68 -17.77 1.73 8.00
N ALA A 69 -18.54 1.98 6.94
CA ALA A 69 -18.85 3.35 6.49
C ALA A 69 -19.69 4.12 7.51
N GLU A 70 -20.59 3.46 8.25
CA GLU A 70 -21.41 4.09 9.30
C GLU A 70 -20.57 4.64 10.45
N GLU A 71 -19.45 3.99 10.77
CA GLU A 71 -18.51 4.42 11.82
C GLU A 71 -17.62 5.60 11.39
N MET A 72 -17.52 5.89 10.08
CA MET A 72 -16.67 6.97 9.56
C MET A 72 -17.35 8.32 9.73
N LYS A 73 -16.71 9.24 10.47
CA LYS A 73 -17.24 10.60 10.69
C LYS A 73 -17.09 11.51 9.47
N ASP A 74 -16.01 11.35 8.72
CA ASP A 74 -15.74 12.17 7.55
C ASP A 74 -16.55 11.68 6.33
N VAL A 75 -17.30 12.61 5.72
CA VAL A 75 -18.18 12.30 4.59
C VAL A 75 -17.37 11.86 3.37
N GLY A 76 -16.22 12.48 3.11
CA GLY A 76 -15.36 12.14 1.97
C GLY A 76 -14.79 10.73 2.09
N GLN A 77 -14.29 10.36 3.27
CA GLN A 77 -13.81 9.01 3.58
C GLN A 77 -14.92 7.97 3.49
N ARG A 78 -16.11 8.30 3.99
CA ARG A 78 -17.27 7.42 3.90
C ARG A 78 -17.66 7.15 2.45
N GLU A 79 -17.77 8.19 1.62
CA GLU A 79 -18.11 8.03 0.20
C GLU A 79 -17.04 7.23 -0.55
N ALA A 80 -15.77 7.54 -0.29
CA ALA A 80 -14.62 6.78 -0.75
C ALA A 80 -14.75 5.29 -0.42
N TRP A 81 -15.08 4.98 0.83
CA TRP A 81 -15.26 3.61 1.30
C TRP A 81 -16.48 2.91 0.69
N LEU A 82 -17.57 3.61 0.42
CA LEU A 82 -18.74 2.98 -0.22
C LEU A 82 -18.56 2.79 -1.72
N ARG A 83 -17.73 3.62 -2.36
CA ARG A 83 -17.52 3.62 -3.81
C ARG A 83 -16.42 2.69 -4.29
N HIS A 84 -15.50 2.28 -3.44
CA HIS A 84 -14.43 1.41 -3.90
C HIS A 84 -14.97 0.06 -4.41
N ARG A 85 -14.28 -0.48 -5.41
CA ARG A 85 -14.65 -1.73 -6.10
C ARG A 85 -13.55 -2.77 -6.07
N GLY A 86 -12.35 -2.35 -5.70
CA GLY A 86 -11.18 -3.20 -5.52
C GLY A 86 -10.26 -2.63 -4.46
N PHE A 87 -9.25 -3.40 -4.07
CA PHE A 87 -8.17 -2.90 -3.24
C PHE A 87 -6.85 -3.58 -3.54
N THR A 88 -5.77 -2.85 -3.26
CA THR A 88 -4.43 -3.41 -3.13
C THR A 88 -3.99 -3.31 -1.65
N SER A 89 -3.73 -4.44 -0.98
CA SER A 89 -3.10 -4.48 0.34
C SER A 89 -1.59 -4.59 0.19
N ILE A 90 -0.85 -3.93 1.08
CA ILE A 90 0.60 -4.05 1.18
C ILE A 90 0.89 -4.28 2.66
N ASP A 91 1.36 -5.47 2.98
CA ASP A 91 1.58 -5.91 4.36
C ASP A 91 3.06 -6.25 4.55
N TYR A 92 3.63 -5.80 5.66
CA TYR A 92 5.00 -6.13 6.02
C TYR A 92 5.08 -7.54 6.59
N VAL A 93 5.87 -8.40 5.95
CA VAL A 93 6.14 -9.76 6.42
C VAL A 93 7.40 -9.74 7.25
N GLN A 94 7.26 -10.03 8.54
CA GLN A 94 8.42 -10.20 9.41
C GLN A 94 9.03 -11.59 9.17
N ALA A 95 9.96 -11.66 8.22
CA ALA A 95 10.82 -12.82 8.04
C ALA A 95 12.00 -12.71 9.02
N ILE A 96 12.06 -13.61 10.01
CA ILE A 96 13.20 -13.84 10.94
C ILE A 96 13.52 -12.64 11.90
N PRO A 97 14.29 -12.82 13.00
CA PRO A 97 13.97 -12.29 14.32
C PRO A 97 14.57 -10.90 14.59
N PHE A 98 14.78 -10.10 13.55
CA PHE A 98 15.28 -8.74 13.75
C PHE A 98 14.14 -7.84 14.21
N PRO A 99 14.25 -7.20 15.39
CA PRO A 99 13.27 -6.24 15.83
C PRO A 99 13.32 -5.03 14.90
N ILE A 100 12.21 -4.78 14.22
CA ILE A 100 11.98 -3.59 13.40
C ILE A 100 10.82 -2.81 14.02
N SER A 101 10.96 -1.49 14.13
CA SER A 101 9.93 -0.65 14.73
C SER A 101 8.65 -0.65 13.86
N LEU A 102 7.50 -0.36 14.48
CA LEU A 102 6.26 -0.20 13.72
C LEU A 102 6.37 0.95 12.69
N GLN A 103 7.10 2.01 13.07
CA GLN A 103 7.37 3.15 12.20
C GLN A 103 8.16 2.76 10.96
N ASP A 104 9.20 1.93 11.11
CA ASP A 104 9.99 1.45 9.98
C ASP A 104 9.16 0.52 9.08
N LYS A 105 8.34 -0.37 9.66
CA LYS A 105 7.42 -1.22 8.88
C LYS A 105 6.49 -0.37 8.00
N TYR A 106 5.86 0.65 8.58
CA TYR A 106 4.99 1.56 7.84
C TYR A 106 5.75 2.41 6.81
N THR A 107 6.98 2.80 7.12
CA THR A 107 7.84 3.53 6.16
C THR A 107 8.11 2.67 4.93
N VAL A 108 8.46 1.39 5.11
CA VAL A 108 8.68 0.44 3.99
C VAL A 108 7.40 0.23 3.19
N ILE A 109 6.25 0.04 3.86
CA ILE A 109 4.94 -0.10 3.20
C ILE A 109 4.63 1.15 2.37
N ALA A 110 4.78 2.33 2.95
CA ALA A 110 4.45 3.59 2.31
C ALA A 110 5.36 3.93 1.13
N LYS A 111 6.64 3.57 1.23
CA LYS A 111 7.62 3.70 0.15
C LYS A 111 7.20 2.94 -1.11
N LEU A 112 6.53 1.79 -0.96
CA LEU A 112 5.93 1.07 -2.09
C LEU A 112 4.56 1.64 -2.46
N ALA A 113 3.69 1.92 -1.49
CA ALA A 113 2.32 2.40 -1.71
C ALA A 113 2.28 3.71 -2.53
N VAL A 114 3.24 4.61 -2.30
CA VAL A 114 3.30 5.89 -3.01
C VAL A 114 3.44 5.74 -4.53
N GLU A 115 4.09 4.67 -4.99
CA GLU A 115 4.30 4.41 -6.42
C GLU A 115 3.04 3.97 -7.16
N PHE A 116 1.95 3.78 -6.43
CA PHE A 116 0.64 3.46 -6.97
C PHE A 116 -0.33 4.64 -6.96
N VAL A 117 -0.06 5.71 -6.21
CA VAL A 117 -0.97 6.87 -6.12
C VAL A 117 -1.24 7.45 -7.52
N SER A 118 -2.50 7.39 -7.95
CA SER A 118 -2.97 7.91 -9.24
C SER A 118 -4.47 8.24 -9.16
N ALA A 119 -5.04 8.80 -10.25
CA ALA A 119 -6.45 9.18 -10.32
C ALA A 119 -7.45 8.02 -10.10
N ASN A 120 -7.00 6.76 -10.21
CA ASN A 120 -7.83 5.56 -10.01
C ASN A 120 -7.86 5.08 -8.55
N TYR A 121 -7.04 5.66 -7.68
CA TYR A 121 -7.06 5.34 -6.26
C TYR A 121 -7.99 6.30 -5.54
N ILE A 122 -8.69 5.77 -4.55
CA ILE A 122 -9.58 6.56 -3.69
C ILE A 122 -8.80 7.02 -2.44
N GLY A 123 -7.82 6.23 -1.99
CA GLY A 123 -6.98 6.58 -0.86
C GLY A 123 -6.10 5.43 -0.36
N ILE A 124 -5.52 5.63 0.82
CA ILE A 124 -4.78 4.64 1.60
C ILE A 124 -5.53 4.42 2.89
N CYS A 125 -5.93 3.19 3.16
CA CYS A 125 -6.48 2.81 4.45
C CYS A 125 -5.36 2.22 5.30
N LEU A 126 -5.25 2.70 6.54
CA LEU A 126 -4.40 2.16 7.59
C LEU A 126 -5.32 1.64 8.70
N PRO A 127 -5.76 0.36 8.65
CA PRO A 127 -6.76 -0.15 9.58
C PRO A 127 -6.30 -0.11 11.04
N GLY A 128 -5.01 -0.38 11.29
CA GLY A 128 -4.41 -0.29 12.63
C GLY A 128 -4.52 1.09 13.25
N GLU A 129 -4.46 2.13 12.42
CA GLU A 129 -4.58 3.54 12.83
C GLU A 129 -6.02 4.06 12.73
N LYS A 130 -6.96 3.25 12.24
CA LYS A 130 -8.36 3.63 11.92
C LYS A 130 -8.44 4.86 11.02
N GLN A 131 -7.55 4.95 10.03
CA GLN A 131 -7.44 6.11 9.15
C GLN A 131 -7.62 5.74 7.68
N ILE A 132 -8.21 6.69 6.93
CA ILE A 132 -8.21 6.70 5.47
C ILE A 132 -7.64 8.03 5.00
N ILE A 133 -6.57 7.95 4.21
CA ILE A 133 -5.90 9.11 3.62
C ILE A 133 -6.34 9.21 2.16
N PRO A 134 -7.15 10.22 1.77
CA PRO A 134 -7.64 10.34 0.40
C PRO A 134 -6.50 10.50 -0.62
N ALA A 135 -6.67 9.91 -1.81
CA ALA A 135 -5.71 10.03 -2.90
C ALA A 135 -5.76 11.45 -3.51
N ARG A 136 -5.01 12.37 -2.92
CA ARG A 136 -4.83 13.75 -3.40
C ARG A 136 -3.52 13.89 -4.17
N ALA A 137 -3.39 14.97 -4.95
CA ALA A 137 -2.18 15.26 -5.72
C ALA A 137 -0.91 15.36 -4.84
N ASP A 138 -1.05 15.80 -3.59
CA ASP A 138 0.02 15.93 -2.61
C ASP A 138 0.26 14.66 -1.78
N LEU A 139 -0.61 13.64 -1.86
CA LEU A 139 -0.51 12.43 -1.05
C LEU A 139 0.86 11.75 -1.20
N ALA A 140 1.34 11.63 -2.44
CA ALA A 140 2.63 11.02 -2.69
C ALA A 140 3.79 11.77 -2.00
N HIS A 141 3.72 13.09 -1.94
CA HIS A 141 4.70 13.89 -1.24
C HIS A 141 4.61 13.69 0.28
N GLN A 142 3.40 13.64 0.84
CA GLN A 142 3.16 13.39 2.26
C GLN A 142 3.65 12.00 2.71
N LEU A 143 3.38 10.96 1.91
CA LEU A 143 3.84 9.59 2.19
C LEU A 143 5.35 9.43 2.10
N ARG A 144 6.02 10.19 1.22
CA ARG A 144 7.49 10.16 1.13
C ARG A 144 8.16 10.90 2.30
N ASN A 145 7.44 11.84 2.91
CA ASN A 145 7.89 12.62 4.06
C ASN A 145 7.15 12.17 5.32
N PHE A 146 7.32 10.91 5.75
CA PHE A 146 6.54 10.28 6.82
C PHE A 146 6.52 11.06 8.16
N SER A 147 7.50 11.93 8.43
CA SER A 147 7.47 12.89 9.55
C SER A 147 6.32 13.90 9.50
N THR A 148 5.65 14.02 8.35
CA THR A 148 4.46 14.85 8.12
C THR A 148 3.17 14.12 8.50
N LEU A 149 3.16 12.78 8.49
CA LEU A 149 2.05 11.97 8.99
C LEU A 149 2.03 11.90 10.53
N GLU A 150 3.07 12.36 11.22
CA GLU A 150 2.98 12.63 12.66
C GLU A 150 2.39 14.03 12.94
N LYS A 151 2.71 15.02 12.07
CA LYS A 151 2.27 16.42 12.24
C LYS A 151 0.84 16.71 11.79
N LEU A 152 0.28 15.91 10.88
CA LEU A 152 -1.13 16.00 10.49
C LEU A 152 -2.10 15.54 11.59
N TYR A 153 -1.56 15.05 12.72
CA TYR A 153 -2.33 14.33 13.75
C TYR A 153 -1.87 14.68 15.19
N GLY A 154 -1.37 15.92 15.38
CA GLY A 154 -1.29 16.56 16.70
C GLY A 154 -2.59 17.26 17.05
#